data_AF-A0A1Y1T1P9-F1
#
_entry.id   AF-A0A1Y1T1P9-F1
#
_cell.length_a   1.000
_cell.length_b   1.000
_cell.length_c   1.000
_cell.angle_alpha   90.00
_cell.angle_beta   90.00
_cell.angle_gamma   90.00
#
_symmetry.space_group_name_H-M   'P 1'
#
loop_
_entity.id
_entity.type
_entity.pdbx_description
1 polymer ?
#
loop_
_entity_poly.entity_id
_entity_poly.type
_entity_poly.pdbx_seq_one_letter_code
_entity_poly.pdbx_strand_id
1 'polypeptide(L)'
;MKGHQKHSNLITEIISMLFLLLFVYAAVSKLLDYQKFKIQLVQSPLLATYASILVWFIPTLELIIAMILLSKYKSLGLKLCLGLMIVFTIYIWYTLNYSDYIPCSCGGIISDLNWTEHLIFNLFWIVFAIIAISTNKGAKHTT
;
A
#
# COMPACT_ATOMS: atom_id res chain seq x y z
N MET A 1 -26.45 -22.15 -13.93
CA MET A 1 -26.15 -20.96 -13.11
C MET A 1 -24.72 -20.47 -13.39
N LYS A 2 -24.51 -19.58 -14.36
CA LYS A 2 -23.19 -19.03 -14.79
C LYS A 2 -22.93 -17.59 -14.33
N GLY A 3 -23.86 -16.98 -13.59
CA GLY A 3 -23.81 -15.55 -13.20
C GLY A 3 -22.80 -15.23 -12.08
N HIS A 4 -22.57 -16.15 -11.15
CA HIS A 4 -21.73 -15.86 -9.97
C HIS A 4 -20.22 -15.80 -10.27
N GLN A 5 -19.73 -16.54 -11.28
CA GLN A 5 -18.31 -16.61 -11.62
C GLN A 5 -17.79 -15.34 -12.31
N LYS A 6 -18.65 -14.64 -13.07
CA LYS A 6 -18.25 -13.49 -13.89
C LYS A 6 -18.04 -12.21 -13.06
N HIS A 7 -18.84 -12.01 -12.01
CA HIS A 7 -18.74 -10.83 -11.15
C HIS A 7 -17.60 -10.89 -10.13
N SER A 8 -17.30 -12.07 -9.58
CA SER A 8 -16.19 -12.24 -8.60
C SER A 8 -14.83 -11.87 -9.19
N ASN A 9 -14.64 -12.15 -10.48
CA ASN A 9 -13.43 -11.76 -11.20
C ASN A 9 -13.39 -10.26 -11.46
N LEU A 10 -14.51 -9.61 -11.79
CA LEU A 10 -14.54 -8.17 -12.07
C LEU A 10 -14.17 -7.32 -10.85
N ILE A 11 -14.71 -7.64 -9.67
CA ILE A 11 -14.40 -6.93 -8.42
C ILE A 11 -12.92 -7.07 -8.09
N THR A 12 -12.38 -8.29 -8.16
CA THR A 12 -10.95 -8.54 -7.93
C THR A 12 -10.09 -7.77 -8.93
N GLU A 13 -10.48 -7.72 -10.21
CA GLU A 13 -9.77 -7.01 -11.26
C GLU A 13 -9.73 -5.50 -11.01
N ILE A 14 -10.88 -4.90 -10.71
CA ILE A 14 -11.00 -3.47 -10.41
C ILE A 14 -10.13 -3.12 -9.20
N ILE A 15 -10.25 -3.86 -8.09
CA ILE A 15 -9.46 -3.60 -6.88
C ILE A 15 -7.95 -3.78 -7.16
N SER A 16 -7.57 -4.79 -7.95
CA SER A 16 -6.17 -4.99 -8.33
C SER A 16 -5.62 -3.82 -9.15
N MET A 17 -6.40 -3.29 -10.10
CA MET A 17 -6.02 -2.12 -10.90
C MET A 17 -5.92 -0.85 -10.05
N LEU A 18 -6.83 -0.68 -9.08
CA LEU A 18 -6.78 0.43 -8.13
C LEU A 18 -5.52 0.36 -7.25
N PHE A 19 -5.17 -0.83 -6.75
CA PHE A 19 -3.92 -1.03 -6.01
C PHE A 19 -2.68 -0.79 -6.86
N LEU A 20 -2.70 -1.23 -8.12
CA LEU A 20 -1.60 -0.97 -9.05
C LEU A 20 -1.39 0.52 -9.22
N LEU A 21 -2.46 1.27 -9.51
CA LEU A 21 -2.37 2.72 -9.69
C LEU A 21 -1.82 3.38 -8.43
N LEU A 22 -2.35 3.00 -7.26
CA LEU A 22 -1.92 3.52 -5.98
C LEU A 22 -0.42 3.30 -5.73
N PHE A 23 0.06 2.06 -5.88
CA PHE A 23 1.45 1.69 -5.58
C PHE A 23 2.43 2.32 -6.58
N VAL A 24 2.08 2.35 -7.87
CA VAL A 24 2.90 3.03 -8.89
C VAL A 24 2.97 4.52 -8.60
N TYR A 25 1.83 5.16 -8.33
CA TYR A 25 1.79 6.58 -7.99
C TYR A 25 2.62 6.88 -6.74
N ALA A 26 2.46 6.09 -5.67
CA ALA A 26 3.15 6.27 -4.40
C ALA A 26 4.67 6.04 -4.53
N ALA A 27 5.12 5.10 -5.37
CA ALA A 27 6.53 4.87 -5.60
C ALA A 27 7.16 5.99 -6.44
N VAL A 28 6.48 6.36 -7.53
CA VAL A 28 6.96 7.42 -8.44
C VAL A 28 7.02 8.76 -7.72
N SER A 29 6.00 9.13 -6.92
CA SER A 29 6.04 10.39 -6.16
C SER A 29 7.22 10.44 -5.18
N LYS A 30 7.52 9.33 -4.48
CA LYS A 30 8.68 9.23 -3.59
C LYS A 30 10.01 9.33 -4.32
N LEU A 31 10.12 8.78 -5.53
CA LEU A 31 11.33 8.85 -6.34
C LEU A 31 11.54 10.24 -6.94
N LEU A 32 10.47 10.89 -7.40
CA LEU A 32 10.53 12.27 -7.92
C LEU A 32 10.90 13.27 -6.82
N ASP A 33 10.29 13.14 -5.65
CA ASP A 33 10.56 13.96 -4.47
C ASP A 33 11.52 13.28 -3.48
N TYR A 34 12.57 12.63 -4.00
CA TYR A 34 13.52 11.81 -3.21
C TYR A 34 14.03 12.50 -1.93
N GLN A 35 14.44 13.77 -2.04
CA GLN A 35 14.98 14.52 -0.89
C GLN A 35 13.92 14.71 0.19
N LYS A 36 12.67 15.00 -0.19
CA LYS A 36 11.57 15.14 0.76
C LYS A 36 11.31 13.80 1.46
N PHE A 37 11.19 12.72 0.69
CA PHE A 37 10.95 11.39 1.25
C PHE A 37 12.09 10.95 2.20
N LYS A 38 13.35 11.23 1.84
CA LYS A 38 14.51 10.97 2.72
C LYS A 38 14.40 11.76 4.03
N ILE A 39 14.06 13.05 3.96
CA ILE A 39 13.90 13.90 5.16
C ILE A 39 12.78 13.35 6.05
N GLN A 40 11.65 12.93 5.48
CA GLN A 40 10.58 12.30 6.26
C GLN A 40 11.05 11.07 7.02
N LEU A 41 11.84 10.20 6.37
CA LEU A 41 12.39 9.00 6.99
C LEU A 41 13.39 9.35 8.11
N VAL A 42 14.22 10.39 7.93
CA VAL A 42 15.18 10.87 8.94
C VAL A 42 14.47 11.51 10.14
N GLN A 43 13.38 12.24 9.90
CA GLN A 43 12.60 12.86 10.98
C GLN A 43 11.74 11.87 11.76
N SER A 44 11.49 10.68 11.21
CA SER A 44 10.77 9.62 11.91
C SER A 44 11.71 8.90 12.89
N PRO A 45 11.49 8.97 14.22
CA PRO A 45 12.43 8.43 15.21
C PRO A 45 12.76 6.94 15.01
N LEU A 46 11.78 6.13 14.58
CA LEU A 46 11.96 4.71 14.33
C LEU A 46 12.73 4.37 13.04
N LEU A 47 12.67 5.26 12.05
CA LEU A 47 13.18 4.99 10.70
C LEU A 47 14.48 5.75 10.40
N ALA A 48 14.85 6.72 11.24
CA ALA A 48 15.98 7.60 11.03
C ALA A 48 17.29 6.85 10.75
N THR A 49 17.58 5.82 11.56
CA THR A 49 18.78 4.99 11.44
C THR A 49 18.84 4.22 10.11
N TYR A 50 17.69 3.91 9.52
CA TYR A 50 17.58 3.12 8.29
C TYR A 50 17.18 3.96 7.07
N ALA A 51 17.05 5.29 7.22
CA ALA A 51 16.50 6.18 6.20
C ALA A 51 17.23 6.06 4.85
N SER A 52 18.55 5.94 4.85
CA SER A 52 19.36 5.79 3.63
C SER A 52 19.09 4.50 2.85
N ILE A 53 18.65 3.44 3.52
CA ILE A 53 18.28 2.16 2.89
C ILE A 53 16.80 2.18 2.51
N LEU A 54 15.94 2.61 3.45
CA LEU A 54 14.49 2.63 3.27
C LEU A 54 14.02 3.56 2.15
N VAL A 55 14.75 4.66 1.91
CA VAL A 55 14.43 5.61 0.82
C VAL A 55 14.43 4.94 -0.56
N TRP A 56 15.26 3.91 -0.76
CA TRP A 56 15.28 3.11 -1.99
C TRP A 56 14.44 1.85 -1.88
N PHE A 57 14.47 1.19 -0.72
CA PHE A 57 13.78 -0.07 -0.52
C PHE A 57 12.26 0.07 -0.63
N ILE A 58 11.67 1.10 -0.02
CA ILE A 58 10.21 1.28 0.00
C ILE A 58 9.64 1.47 -1.41
N PRO A 59 10.10 2.43 -2.24
CA PRO A 59 9.59 2.60 -3.60
C PRO A 59 9.84 1.37 -4.49
N THR A 60 10.99 0.70 -4.30
CA THR A 60 11.32 -0.51 -5.06
C THR A 60 10.35 -1.64 -4.73
N LEU A 61 10.05 -1.86 -3.45
CA LEU A 61 9.08 -2.86 -3.02
C LEU A 61 7.68 -2.56 -3.56
N GLU A 62 7.27 -1.29 -3.53
CA GLU A 62 5.98 -0.84 -4.07
C GLU A 62 5.85 -1.16 -5.57
N LEU A 63 6.88 -0.87 -6.37
CA LEU A 63 6.92 -1.20 -7.81
C LEU A 63 6.94 -2.71 -8.07
N ILE A 64 7.69 -3.48 -7.28
CA ILE A 64 7.70 -4.94 -7.39
C ILE A 64 6.30 -5.51 -7.16
N ILE A 65 5.61 -5.05 -6.12
CA ILE A 65 4.24 -5.49 -5.84
C ILE A 65 3.29 -5.11 -6.98
N ALA A 66 3.41 -3.91 -7.53
CA ALA A 66 2.63 -3.47 -8.69
C ALA A 66 2.86 -4.36 -9.92
N MET A 67 4.11 -4.76 -10.19
CA MET A 67 4.43 -5.71 -11.28
C MET A 67 3.83 -7.10 -11.02
N ILE A 68 3.86 -7.59 -9.78
CA ILE A 68 3.27 -8.87 -9.40
C ILE A 68 1.75 -8.85 -9.64
N LEU A 69 1.06 -7.73 -9.40
CA LEU A 69 -0.37 -7.58 -9.66
C LEU A 69 -0.75 -7.74 -11.14
N LEU A 70 0.13 -7.33 -12.07
CA LEU A 70 -0.06 -7.52 -13.52
C LEU A 70 0.21 -8.96 -13.99
N SER A 71 0.94 -9.74 -13.19
CA SER A 71 1.34 -11.09 -13.56
C SER A 71 0.27 -12.13 -13.25
N LYS A 72 0.53 -13.38 -13.68
CA LYS A 72 -0.27 -14.56 -13.27
C LYS A 72 -0.33 -14.78 -11.76
N TYR A 73 0.56 -14.13 -10.99
CA TYR A 73 0.63 -14.21 -9.53
C TYR A 73 -0.19 -13.12 -8.81
N LYS A 74 -1.20 -12.53 -9.45
CA LYS A 74 -2.09 -11.51 -8.87
C LYS A 74 -2.60 -11.82 -7.45
N SER A 75 -2.94 -13.08 -7.16
CA SER A 75 -3.37 -13.48 -5.80
C SER A 75 -2.26 -13.29 -4.75
N LEU A 76 -0.99 -13.53 -5.12
CA LEU A 76 0.15 -13.22 -4.27
C LEU A 76 0.34 -11.70 -4.16
N GLY A 77 0.24 -10.97 -5.27
CA GLY A 77 0.31 -9.50 -5.30
C GLY A 77 -0.69 -8.85 -4.35
N LEU A 78 -1.95 -9.30 -4.34
CA LEU A 78 -2.98 -8.81 -3.42
C LEU A 78 -2.65 -9.09 -1.95
N LYS A 79 -2.09 -10.26 -1.63
CA LYS A 79 -1.62 -10.57 -0.26
C LYS A 79 -0.44 -9.68 0.15
N LEU A 80 0.47 -9.39 -0.77
CA LEU A 80 1.59 -8.47 -0.53
C LEU A 80 1.11 -7.03 -0.35
N CYS A 81 0.12 -6.57 -1.14
CA CYS A 81 -0.52 -5.27 -0.95
C CYS A 81 -1.13 -5.17 0.45
N LEU A 82 -1.89 -6.18 0.86
CA LEU A 82 -2.49 -6.24 2.20
C LEU A 82 -1.40 -6.17 3.29
N GLY A 83 -0.35 -6.98 3.16
CA GLY A 83 0.76 -6.99 4.12
C GLY A 83 1.45 -5.63 4.23
N LEU A 84 1.76 -5.00 3.10
CA LEU A 84 2.40 -3.69 3.10
C LEU A 84 1.51 -2.61 3.71
N MET A 85 0.20 -2.62 3.40
CA MET A 85 -0.78 -1.70 3.98
C MET A 85 -0.91 -1.87 5.50
N ILE A 86 -0.89 -3.11 6.00
CA ILE A 86 -0.89 -3.39 7.44
C ILE A 86 0.38 -2.84 8.10
N VAL A 87 1.56 -3.08 7.52
CA VAL A 87 2.83 -2.58 8.06
C VAL A 87 2.83 -1.05 8.11
N PHE A 88 2.41 -0.38 7.04
CA PHE A 88 2.27 1.09 7.04
C PHE A 88 1.25 1.59 8.06
N THR A 89 0.13 0.90 8.23
CA THR A 89 -0.90 1.25 9.22
C THR A 89 -0.36 1.15 10.66
N ILE A 90 0.34 0.06 10.97
CA ILE A 90 0.96 -0.14 12.29
C ILE A 90 2.00 0.96 12.55
N TYR A 91 2.83 1.28 11.55
CA TYR A 91 3.80 2.37 11.65
C TYR A 91 3.13 3.71 11.95
N ILE A 92 2.12 4.12 11.17
CA ILE A 92 1.40 5.39 11.38
C ILE A 92 0.73 5.42 12.75
N TRP A 93 0.05 4.33 13.12
CA TRP A 93 -0.60 4.23 14.42
C TRP A 93 0.40 4.38 15.57
N TYR A 94 1.56 3.72 15.47
CA TYR A 94 2.62 3.85 16.47
C TYR A 94 3.14 5.28 16.55
N THR A 95 3.44 5.90 15.40
CA THR A 95 3.93 7.29 15.36
C THR A 95 2.92 8.26 15.97
N LEU A 96 1.63 8.08 15.75
CA LEU A 96 0.58 8.95 16.32
C LEU A 96 0.41 8.81 17.84
N ASN A 97 0.67 7.63 18.41
CA ASN A 97 0.39 7.36 19.82
C ASN A 97 1.64 7.39 20.71
N TYR A 98 2.84 7.17 20.14
CA TYR A 98 4.07 6.95 20.90
C TYR A 98 5.25 7.82 20.45
N SER A 99 5.14 8.59 19.35
CA SER A 99 6.23 9.47 18.92
C SER A 99 6.06 10.86 19.52
N ASP A 100 7.15 11.39 20.11
CA ASP A 100 7.18 12.76 20.64
C ASP A 100 7.09 13.82 19.53
N TYR A 101 7.36 13.43 18.28
CA TYR A 101 7.31 14.29 17.10
C TYR A 101 6.69 13.59 15.90
N ILE A 102 5.82 14.30 15.19
CA ILE A 102 5.17 13.82 13.97
C ILE A 102 5.88 14.46 12.77
N PRO A 103 6.53 13.68 11.88
CA PRO A 103 7.26 14.24 10.76
C PRO A 103 6.33 14.88 9.71
N CYS A 104 6.86 15.75 8.85
CA CYS A 104 6.06 16.29 7.74
C CYS A 104 5.47 15.17 6.88
N SER A 105 4.21 15.29 6.47
CA SER A 105 3.68 14.53 5.33
C SER A 105 4.03 15.27 4.04
N CYS A 106 5.07 14.82 3.35
CA CYS A 106 5.72 15.45 2.22
C CYS A 106 5.96 14.34 1.14
N GLY A 107 4.91 13.90 0.43
CA GLY A 107 4.90 12.80 -0.57
C GLY A 107 3.84 12.89 -1.71
N GLY A 108 3.77 14.00 -2.46
CA GLY A 108 2.85 14.22 -3.60
C GLY A 108 1.43 14.67 -3.21
N ILE A 109 0.38 14.36 -3.99
CA ILE A 109 -1.05 14.61 -3.64
C ILE A 109 -1.45 13.97 -2.29
N ILE A 110 -0.72 12.92 -1.87
CA ILE A 110 -0.94 12.25 -0.59
C ILE A 110 -0.32 13.07 0.58
N SER A 111 0.56 14.04 0.32
CA SER A 111 1.13 14.97 1.33
C SER A 111 0.09 15.81 2.03
N ASP A 112 -0.98 16.16 1.30
CA ASP A 112 -1.99 17.11 1.79
C ASP A 112 -2.90 16.47 2.85
N LEU A 113 -2.82 15.15 3.01
CA LEU A 113 -3.50 14.42 4.06
C LEU A 113 -2.73 14.52 5.39
N ASN A 114 -3.44 14.78 6.47
CA ASN A 114 -2.93 14.63 7.83
C ASN A 114 -2.61 13.15 8.12
N TRP A 115 -1.79 12.90 9.15
CA TRP A 115 -1.40 11.54 9.54
C TRP A 115 -2.61 10.65 9.92
N THR A 116 -3.62 11.21 10.56
CA THR A 116 -4.87 10.49 10.86
C THR A 116 -5.65 10.16 9.58
N GLU A 117 -5.64 11.05 8.60
CA GLU A 117 -6.30 10.81 7.31
C GLU A 117 -5.56 9.74 6.51
N HIS A 118 -4.23 9.69 6.58
CA HIS A 118 -3.44 8.58 6.04
C HIS A 118 -3.77 7.25 6.71
N LEU A 119 -3.99 7.25 8.03
CA LEU A 119 -4.38 6.04 8.75
C LEU A 119 -5.74 5.52 8.22
N ILE A 120 -6.73 6.41 8.10
CA ILE A 120 -8.06 6.07 7.56
C ILE A 120 -7.94 5.58 6.11
N PHE A 121 -7.13 6.26 5.29
CA PHE A 121 -6.87 5.87 3.91
C PHE A 121 -6.29 4.46 3.82
N ASN A 122 -5.26 4.13 4.62
CA ASN A 122 -4.69 2.78 4.63
C ASN A 122 -5.68 1.72 5.12
N LEU A 123 -6.50 2.02 6.14
CA LEU A 123 -7.57 1.12 6.61
C LEU A 123 -8.60 0.84 5.51
N PHE A 124 -8.99 1.86 4.74
CA PHE A 124 -9.87 1.70 3.59
C PHE A 124 -9.28 0.72 2.56
N TRP A 125 -7.99 0.86 2.23
CA TRP A 125 -7.32 -0.08 1.32
C TRP A 125 -7.20 -1.49 1.90
N ILE A 126 -6.95 -1.64 3.20
CA ILE A 126 -6.95 -2.95 3.87
C ILE A 126 -8.29 -3.67 3.66
N VAL A 127 -9.41 -2.96 3.87
CA VAL A 127 -10.75 -3.53 3.65
C VAL A 127 -10.91 -3.97 2.19
N PHE A 128 -10.48 -3.16 1.23
CA PHE A 128 -10.55 -3.49 -0.20
C PHE A 128 -9.71 -4.72 -0.55
N ALA A 129 -8.50 -4.84 0.01
CA ALA A 129 -7.66 -6.01 -0.17
C ALA A 129 -8.32 -7.29 0.40
N ILE A 130 -8.96 -7.20 1.58
CA ILE A 130 -9.68 -8.34 2.17
C ILE A 130 -10.85 -8.77 1.30
N ILE A 131 -11.63 -7.81 0.76
CA ILE A 131 -12.73 -8.09 -0.17
C ILE A 131 -12.21 -8.79 -1.43
N ALA A 132 -11.15 -8.25 -2.05
CA ALA A 132 -10.55 -8.85 -3.25
C ALA A 132 -10.00 -10.26 -2.99
N ILE A 133 -9.34 -10.49 -1.85
CA ILE A 133 -8.80 -11.82 -1.52
C ILE A 133 -9.93 -12.82 -1.25
N SER A 134 -10.99 -12.40 -0.57
CA SER A 134 -12.12 -13.28 -0.21
C SER A 134 -12.93 -13.68 -1.44
N THR A 135 -13.20 -12.73 -2.34
CA THR A 135 -13.88 -12.99 -3.62
C THR A 135 -13.04 -13.86 -4.56
N ASN A 136 -11.72 -13.64 -4.61
CA ASN A 136 -10.80 -14.46 -5.41
C ASN A 136 -10.70 -15.92 -4.94
N LYS A 137 -10.79 -16.18 -3.62
CA LYS A 137 -10.82 -17.57 -3.09
C LYS A 137 -12.11 -18.31 -3.44
N GLY A 138 -13.24 -17.62 -3.47
CA GLY A 138 -14.53 -18.20 -3.85
C GLY A 138 -14.55 -18.81 -5.27
N ALA A 139 -13.70 -18.31 -6.17
CA ALA A 139 -13.59 -18.83 -7.53
C ALA A 139 -12.74 -20.11 -7.66
N LYS A 140 -11.96 -20.48 -6.63
CA LYS A 140 -11.01 -21.61 -6.65
C LYS A 140 -11.50 -22.88 -5.93
N HIS A 141 -12.68 -22.87 -5.31
CA HIS A 141 -13.17 -23.99 -4.49
C HIS A 141 -14.15 -24.95 -5.22
N THR A 142 -14.12 -24.96 -6.56
CA THR A 142 -14.88 -25.91 -7.39
C THR A 142 -13.92 -26.68 -8.32
N THR A 143 -13.14 -27.57 -7.73
CA THR A 143 -12.48 -28.69 -8.42
C THR A 143 -12.68 -29.93 -7.57
#